data_AF-A0A536J672-F1
#
_entry.id   AF-A0A536J672-F1
#
_cell.length_a   1.000
_cell.length_b   1.000
_cell.length_c   1.000
_cell.angle_alpha   90.00
_cell.angle_beta   90.00
_cell.angle_gamma   90.00
#
_symmetry.space_group_name_H-M   'P 1'
#
loop_
_entity.id
_entity.type
_entity.pdbx_description
1 polymer ?
#
loop_
_entity_poly.entity_id
_entity_poly.type
_entity_poly.pdbx_seq_one_letter_code
_entity_poly.pdbx_strand_id
1 'polypeptide(L)' 'MANDQLSVTFAALADPTRRAILARLAQGEASVTELAKPFDLSLPGVSKHLKVLQRAGLIT' A
#
# COMPACT_ATOMS: atom_id res chain seq x y z
N MET A 1 -19.87 2.73 -14.22
CA MET A 1 -19.43 2.09 -12.97
C MET A 1 -18.12 2.73 -12.57
N ALA A 2 -17.99 3.14 -11.31
CA ALA A 2 -17.07 4.18 -10.85
C ALA A 2 -15.59 3.85 -11.13
N ASN A 3 -15.09 4.30 -12.28
CA ASN A 3 -13.69 4.28 -12.69
C ASN A 3 -13.06 5.66 -12.47
N ASP A 4 -13.56 6.38 -11.47
CA ASP A 4 -12.97 7.64 -11.03
C ASP A 4 -11.86 7.37 -10.01
N GLN A 5 -10.96 8.33 -9.88
CA GLN A 5 -9.79 8.21 -9.01
C GLN A 5 -10.18 7.97 -7.55
N LEU A 6 -11.27 8.56 -7.06
CA LEU A 6 -11.71 8.39 -5.67
C LEU A 6 -12.09 6.94 -5.39
N SER A 7 -12.78 6.28 -6.33
CA SER A 7 -13.13 4.86 -6.21
C SER A 7 -11.89 3.98 -6.13
N VAL A 8 -10.86 4.26 -6.92
CA VAL A 8 -9.56 3.55 -6.86
C VAL A 8 -8.86 3.80 -5.52
N THR A 9 -8.84 5.04 -5.05
CA THR A 9 -8.25 5.42 -3.76
C THR A 9 -8.96 4.73 -2.60
N PHE A 10 -10.29 4.75 -2.55
CA PHE A 10 -11.05 4.08 -1.48
C PHE A 10 -10.87 2.56 -1.52
N ALA A 11 -10.87 1.95 -2.71
CA ALA A 11 -10.57 0.52 -2.85
C ALA A 11 -9.16 0.19 -2.34
N ALA A 12 -8.16 1.03 -2.63
CA ALA A 12 -6.81 0.87 -2.10
C ALA A 12 -6.79 1.04 -0.57
N LEU A 13 -7.52 2.00 -0.01
CA LEU A 13 -7.56 2.22 1.44
C LEU A 13 -8.40 1.19 2.21
N ALA A 14 -9.24 0.39 1.56
CA ALA A 14 -10.10 -0.60 2.22
C ALA A 14 -9.33 -1.73 2.94
N ASP A 15 -8.10 -2.02 2.52
CA ASP A 15 -7.27 -3.09 3.07
C ASP A 15 -6.41 -2.62 4.26
N PRO A 16 -6.47 -3.33 5.41
CA PRO A 16 -5.75 -2.93 6.62
C PRO A 16 -4.22 -2.96 6.46
N THR A 17 -3.68 -3.93 5.71
CA THR A 17 -2.24 -4.02 5.43
C THR A 17 -1.76 -2.80 4.63
N ARG A 18 -2.53 -2.38 3.61
CA ARG A 18 -2.22 -1.17 2.83
C ARG A 18 -2.23 0.09 3.70
N ARG A 19 -3.20 0.23 4.61
CA ARG A 19 -3.22 1.36 5.56
C ARG A 19 -2.02 1.34 6.51
N ALA A 20 -1.61 0.16 6.98
CA ALA A 20 -0.46 0.02 7.86
C ALA A 20 0.87 0.32 7.12
N ILE A 21 1.00 -0.06 5.85
CA ILE A 21 2.14 0.34 5.00
C ILE A 21 2.21 1.86 4.86
N LEU A 22 1.08 2.51 4.54
CA LEU A 22 1.03 3.98 4.43
C LEU A 22 1.37 4.66 5.76
N ALA A 23 0.84 4.16 6.88
CA ALA A 23 1.17 4.68 8.21
C ALA A 23 2.67 4.57 8.51
N ARG A 24 3.33 3.49 8.10
CA ARG A 24 4.79 3.34 8.24
C ARG A 24 5.56 4.30 7.34
N LEU A 25 5.15 4.47 6.09
CA LEU A 25 5.79 5.40 5.15
C LEU A 25 5.59 6.87 5.52
N ALA A 26 4.48 7.19 6.21
CA ALA A 26 4.26 8.53 6.76
C ALA A 26 5.27 8.90 7.86
N GLN A 27 5.97 7.91 8.46
CA GLN A 27 7.07 8.14 9.41
C GLN A 27 8.43 8.35 8.71
N GLY A 28 8.48 8.23 7.38
CA GLY A 28 9.69 8.34 6.57
C GLY A 28 9.87 7.14 5.64
N GLU A 29 10.87 7.25 4.76
CA GLU A 29 11.20 6.23 3.78
C GLU A 29 11.47 4.87 4.42
N ALA A 30 11.15 3.80 3.68
CA ALA A 30 11.38 2.43 4.09
C ALA A 30 11.59 1.55 2.86
N SER A 31 12.52 0.61 2.97
CA SER A 31 12.71 -0.43 1.99
C SER A 31 11.55 -1.45 2.03
N VAL A 32 11.34 -2.16 0.92
CA VAL A 32 10.31 -3.20 0.81
C VAL A 32 10.51 -4.31 1.86
N THR A 33 11.77 -4.63 2.19
CA THR A 33 12.11 -5.61 3.22
C THR A 33 11.71 -5.13 4.61
N GLU A 34 11.92 -3.86 4.94
CA GLU A 34 11.45 -3.28 6.21
C GLU A 34 9.93 -3.24 6.30
N LEU A 35 9.24 -2.93 5.20
CA LEU A 35 7.78 -2.96 5.14
C LEU A 35 7.18 -4.37 5.26
N ALA A 36 7.96 -5.43 4.97
CA ALA A 36 7.50 -6.81 5.07
C ALA A 36 7.58 -7.38 6.49
N LYS A 37 8.54 -6.92 7.30
CA LYS A 37 8.79 -7.42 8.67
C LYS A 37 7.54 -7.52 9.56
N PRO A 38 6.60 -6.56 9.57
CA PRO A 38 5.49 -6.59 10.51
C PRO A 38 4.28 -7.44 10.07
N PHE A 39 4.26 -7.98 8.85
CA PHE A 39 3.04 -8.61 8.30
C PHE A 39 3.13 -10.13 8.06
N ASP A 40 4.22 -10.80 8.42
CA ASP A 40 4.50 -12.20 8.01
C ASP A 40 4.27 -12.45 6.51
N LEU A 41 4.38 -11.39 5.70
CA LEU A 41 4.16 -11.43 4.27
C LEU A 41 5.48 -11.66 3.54
N SER A 42 5.40 -12.43 2.46
CA SER A 42 6.50 -12.54 1.51
C SER A 42 6.71 -11.21 0.77
N LEU A 43 7.94 -10.97 0.27
CA LEU A 43 8.26 -9.79 -0.53
C LEU A 43 7.35 -9.61 -1.76
N PRO A 44 6.94 -10.68 -2.49
CA PRO A 44 5.94 -10.56 -3.54
C PRO A 44 4.57 -10.09 -3.03
N GLY A 45 4.18 -10.53 -1.83
CA GLY A 45 2.96 -10.10 -1.16
C GLY A 45 2.96 -8.59 -0.92
N VAL A 46 4.00 -8.08 -0.27
CA VAL A 46 4.16 -6.63 -0.04
C VAL A 46 4.22 -5.86 -1.36
N SER A 47 4.95 -6.36 -2.35
CA SER A 47 5.05 -5.73 -3.68
C SER A 47 3.68 -5.60 -4.36
N LYS A 48 2.78 -6.55 -4.16
CA LYS A 48 1.40 -6.47 -4.66
C LYS A 48 0.64 -5.32 -4.00
N HIS A 49 0.75 -5.16 -2.68
CA HIS A 49 0.14 -4.04 -1.95
C HIS A 49 0.70 -2.69 -2.42
N LEU A 50 2.01 -2.58 -2.60
CA LEU A 50 2.67 -1.37 -3.10
C LEU A 50 2.19 -0.99 -4.51
N LYS A 51 2.08 -1.96 -5.43
CA LYS A 51 1.54 -1.69 -6.78
C LYS A 51 0.11 -1.14 -6.76
N VAL A 52 -0.74 -1.63 -5.85
CA VAL A 52 -2.11 -1.10 -5.70
C VAL A 52 -2.08 0.33 -5.16
N LEU A 53 -1.25 0.61 -4.16
CA LEU A 53 -1.08 1.95 -3.61
C LEU A 53 -0.54 2.95 -4.64
N GLN A 54 0.44 2.53 -5.45
CA GLN A 54 1.02 3.34 -6.53
C GLN A 54 -0.02 3.66 -7.60
N ARG A 55 -0.82 2.67 -8.03
CA ARG A 55 -1.93 2.88 -8.98
C ARG A 55 -2.99 3.83 -8.45
N ALA A 56 -3.20 3.85 -7.14
CA ALA A 56 -4.11 4.78 -6.48
C ALA A 56 -3.50 6.18 -6.28
N GLY A 57 -2.23 6.40 -6.64
CA GLY A 57 -1.53 7.68 -6.47
C GLY A 57 -1.15 7.98 -5.02
N LEU A 58 -1.13 6.97 -4.15
CA LEU A 58 -0.87 7.14 -2.71
C LEU A 58 0.62 7.06 -2.35
N ILE A 59 1.44 6.52 -3.25
CA ILE A 59 2.90 6.43 -3.14
C ILE A 59 3.51 6.59 -4.54
N THR A 60 4.82 6.88 -4.61
CA THR A 60 5.60 7.05 -5.85
C THR A 60 6.67 5.98 -6.00
#